data_AF-A0A8B7SQE6-F1
#
_entry.id   AF-A0A8B7SQE6-F1
#
_cell.length_a   1.000
_cell.length_b   1.000
_cell.length_c   1.000
_cell.angle_alpha   90.00
_cell.angle_beta   90.00
_cell.angle_gamma   90.00
#
_symmetry.space_group_name_H-M   'P 1'
#
loop_
_entity.id
_entity.type
_entity.pdbx_description
1 polymer ?
#
loop_
_entity_poly.entity_id
_entity_poly.type
_entity_poly.pdbx_seq_one_letter_code
_entity_poly.pdbx_strand_id
1 'polypeptide(L)'
;MDGMRLTQTKAILSYLAAKYNLYGRDLNETARINMYTDGTQDLMMIIIQAVFKPPREKEESFALAVTKAKTCYFPVFEKILKQHGGDFLVGNKFSWADIQLLEAILMVEEIDASVLSDFPLLKVVCYLPHKAQDKMNRNKD
;
A
#
# COMPACT_ATOMS: atom_id res chain seq x y z
N MET A 1 3.53 -20.47 10.50
CA MET A 1 3.71 -20.32 9.04
C MET A 1 4.52 -21.51 8.55
N ASP A 2 3.87 -22.59 8.11
CA ASP A 2 4.53 -23.87 7.74
C ASP A 2 5.53 -24.38 8.78
N GLY A 3 5.07 -24.48 10.04
CA GLY A 3 5.92 -24.89 11.18
C GLY A 3 6.85 -23.80 11.72
N MET A 4 7.10 -22.71 10.98
CA MET A 4 7.92 -21.60 11.46
C MET A 4 7.15 -20.71 12.43
N ARG A 5 7.87 -20.25 13.48
CA ARG A 5 7.45 -19.21 14.42
C ARG A 5 8.06 -17.87 13.98
N LEU A 6 7.36 -17.16 13.09
CA LEU A 6 7.81 -15.88 12.57
C LEU A 6 7.36 -14.73 13.48
N THR A 7 8.25 -13.76 13.66
CA THR A 7 8.00 -12.45 14.27
C THR A 7 8.32 -11.37 13.23
N GLN A 8 8.03 -10.09 13.53
CA GLN A 8 8.11 -8.95 12.60
C GLN A 8 7.04 -8.98 11.48
N THR A 9 6.20 -7.94 11.45
CA THR A 9 5.08 -7.82 10.51
C THR A 9 5.53 -7.96 9.06
N LYS A 10 6.63 -7.31 8.67
CA LYS A 10 7.15 -7.38 7.30
C LYS A 10 7.59 -8.79 6.90
N ALA A 11 8.23 -9.54 7.79
CA ALA A 11 8.66 -10.91 7.51
C ALA A 11 7.47 -11.87 7.33
N ILE A 12 6.43 -11.68 8.15
CA ILE A 12 5.15 -12.39 8.07
C ILE A 12 4.46 -12.09 6.73
N LEU A 13 4.32 -10.81 6.37
CA LEU A 13 3.65 -10.38 5.14
C LEU A 13 4.41 -10.81 3.88
N SER A 14 5.74 -10.64 3.84
CA SER A 14 6.55 -11.04 2.68
C SER A 14 6.55 -12.55 2.47
N TYR A 15 6.55 -13.33 3.56
CA TYR A 15 6.38 -14.77 3.49
C TYR A 15 5.02 -15.16 2.87
N LEU A 16 3.92 -14.53 3.31
CA LEU A 16 2.60 -14.78 2.73
C LEU A 16 2.54 -14.35 1.26
N ALA A 17 3.11 -13.19 0.94
CA ALA A 17 3.17 -12.70 -0.43
C ALA A 17 3.93 -13.67 -1.35
N ALA A 18 5.07 -14.20 -0.91
CA ALA A 18 5.83 -15.21 -1.64
C ALA A 18 5.00 -16.49 -1.82
N LYS A 19 4.44 -17.00 -0.71
CA LYS A 19 3.66 -18.24 -0.69
C LYS A 19 2.44 -18.21 -1.61
N TYR A 20 1.81 -17.05 -1.79
CA TYR A 20 0.61 -16.88 -2.60
C TYR A 20 0.86 -16.16 -3.94
N ASN A 21 2.11 -16.10 -4.43
CA ASN A 21 2.48 -15.53 -5.74
C ASN A 21 2.13 -14.04 -5.91
N LEU A 22 2.20 -13.27 -4.83
CA LEU A 22 1.97 -11.82 -4.74
C LEU A 22 3.27 -11.02 -4.60
N TYR A 23 4.43 -11.66 -4.81
CA TYR A 23 5.75 -11.06 -4.55
C TYR A 23 6.63 -10.89 -5.80
N GLY A 24 6.00 -10.69 -6.97
CA GLY A 24 6.70 -10.52 -8.24
C GLY A 24 7.16 -11.85 -8.85
N ARG A 25 7.47 -11.84 -10.16
CA ARG A 25 7.94 -13.04 -10.88
C ARG A 25 9.47 -13.12 -11.03
N ASP A 26 10.14 -11.99 -10.83
CA ASP A 26 11.59 -11.87 -10.95
C ASP A 26 12.14 -10.88 -9.90
N LEU A 27 13.46 -10.78 -9.82
CA LEU A 27 14.14 -9.91 -8.86
C LEU A 27 13.81 -8.43 -9.06
N ASN A 28 13.57 -7.97 -10.29
CA ASN A 28 13.27 -6.58 -10.58
C ASN A 28 11.87 -6.21 -10.09
N GLU A 29 10.88 -7.08 -10.31
CA GLU A 29 9.54 -6.92 -9.75
C GLU A 29 9.55 -7.00 -8.23
N THR A 30 10.26 -7.98 -7.66
CA THR A 30 10.41 -8.12 -6.20
C THR A 30 11.00 -6.86 -5.59
N ALA A 31 12.05 -6.29 -6.19
CA ALA A 31 12.68 -5.06 -5.72
C ALA A 31 11.73 -3.87 -5.77
N ARG A 32 10.96 -3.70 -6.86
CA ARG A 32 9.95 -2.63 -6.96
C ARG A 32 8.85 -2.79 -5.90
N ILE A 33 8.34 -4.01 -5.72
CA ILE A 33 7.32 -4.31 -4.72
C ILE A 33 7.82 -3.95 -3.31
N ASN A 34 9.05 -4.34 -2.98
CA ASN A 34 9.67 -3.97 -1.70
C ASN A 34 9.79 -2.47 -1.53
N MET A 35 10.30 -1.76 -2.55
CA MET A 35 10.46 -0.31 -2.52
C MET A 35 9.12 0.41 -2.31
N TYR A 36 8.06 0.00 -3.00
CA TYR A 36 6.73 0.60 -2.87
C TYR A 36 6.12 0.33 -1.50
N THR A 37 6.31 -0.88 -0.98
CA THR A 37 5.84 -1.22 0.36
C THR A 37 6.59 -0.43 1.43
N ASP A 38 7.92 -0.38 1.36
CA ASP A 38 8.71 0.31 2.37
C ASP A 38 8.43 1.82 2.35
N GLY A 39 8.25 2.40 1.16
CA GLY A 39 7.84 3.79 1.03
C GLY A 39 6.46 4.09 1.63
N THR A 40 5.48 3.19 1.47
CA THR A 40 4.16 3.34 2.11
C THR A 40 4.22 3.11 3.62
N GLN A 41 5.05 2.18 4.09
CA GLN A 41 5.30 1.97 5.52
C GLN A 41 5.89 3.23 6.18
N ASP A 42 6.81 3.94 5.53
CA ASP A 42 7.38 5.18 6.08
C ASP A 42 6.31 6.25 6.33
N LEU A 43 5.32 6.37 5.44
CA LEU A 43 4.17 7.25 5.63
C LEU A 43 3.31 6.79 6.81
N MET A 44 2.95 5.51 6.85
CA MET A 44 2.10 4.94 7.90
C MET A 44 2.75 5.05 9.28
N MET A 45 4.08 4.92 9.37
CA MET A 45 4.80 5.06 10.64
C MET A 45 4.64 6.43 11.29
N ILE A 46 4.43 7.50 10.51
CA ILE A 46 4.13 8.83 11.06
C ILE A 46 2.80 8.79 11.81
N ILE A 47 1.78 8.14 11.24
CA ILE A 47 0.44 8.01 11.82
C ILE A 47 0.48 7.09 13.04
N ILE A 48 1.12 5.93 12.92
CA ILE A 48 1.25 4.95 14.01
C ILE A 48 2.00 5.56 15.19
N GLN A 49 3.05 6.33 14.96
CA GLN A 49 3.77 6.98 16.07
C GLN A 49 2.96 8.12 16.69
N ALA A 50 2.14 8.83 15.90
CA ALA A 50 1.31 9.92 16.40
C ALA A 50 0.30 9.47 17.46
N VAL A 51 -0.21 8.22 17.39
CA VAL A 51 -1.19 7.74 18.38
C VAL A 51 -0.61 7.61 19.79
N PHE A 52 0.71 7.59 19.94
CA PHE A 52 1.41 7.54 21.23
C PHE A 52 1.84 8.92 21.75
N LYS A 53 1.55 10.01 21.01
CA LYS A 53 1.96 11.37 21.37
C LYS A 53 0.85 12.13 22.13
N PRO A 54 1.21 13.19 22.88
CA PRO A 54 0.22 14.13 23.43
C PRO A 54 -0.67 14.76 22.35
N PRO A 55 -1.89 15.24 22.68
CA PRO A 55 -2.88 15.67 21.71
C PRO A 55 -2.37 16.66 20.65
N ARG A 56 -1.66 17.72 21.08
CA ARG A 56 -1.11 18.72 20.17
C ARG A 56 -0.10 18.13 19.18
N GLU A 57 0.87 17.38 19.67
CA GLU A 57 1.90 16.75 18.82
C GLU A 57 1.33 15.67 17.91
N LYS A 58 0.25 15.01 18.35
CA LYS A 58 -0.52 14.06 17.54
C LYS A 58 -1.17 14.76 16.35
N GLU A 59 -1.88 15.87 16.58
CA GLU A 59 -2.48 16.68 15.52
C GLU A 59 -1.43 17.21 14.52
N GLU A 60 -0.31 17.71 15.02
CA GLU A 60 0.82 18.15 14.17
C GLU A 60 1.38 16.99 13.32
N SER A 61 1.47 15.78 13.89
CA SER A 61 1.94 14.59 13.17
C SER A 61 0.95 14.10 12.12
N PHE A 62 -0.36 14.19 12.38
CA PHE A 62 -1.41 13.88 11.42
C PHE A 62 -1.43 14.87 10.26
N ALA A 63 -1.30 16.17 10.55
CA ALA A 63 -1.18 17.19 9.51
C ALA A 63 0.06 16.95 8.63
N LEU A 64 1.20 16.56 9.24
CA LEU A 64 2.41 16.17 8.51
C LEU A 64 2.18 14.93 7.63
N ALA A 65 1.48 13.91 8.14
CA ALA A 65 1.19 12.70 7.38
C ALA A 65 0.34 13.01 6.13
N VAL A 66 -0.74 13.79 6.28
CA VAL A 66 -1.57 14.24 5.14
C VAL A 66 -0.75 15.06 4.15
N THR A 67 0.09 15.99 4.64
CA THR A 67 0.95 16.81 3.79
C THR A 67 1.90 15.93 2.97
N LYS A 68 2.59 14.99 3.61
CA LYS A 68 3.52 14.08 2.93
C LYS A 68 2.79 13.13 1.97
N ALA A 69 1.59 12.65 2.34
CA ALA A 69 0.78 11.83 1.45
C ALA A 69 0.51 12.58 0.13
N LYS A 70 0.01 13.82 0.21
CA LYS A 70 -0.31 14.66 -0.96
C LYS A 70 0.90 15.12 -1.76
N THR A 71 2.05 15.36 -1.13
CA THR A 71 3.20 16.01 -1.79
C THR A 71 4.34 15.06 -2.15
N CYS A 72 4.50 13.94 -1.45
CA CYS A 72 5.63 13.03 -1.63
C CYS A 72 5.21 11.65 -2.13
N TYR A 73 4.19 11.04 -1.53
CA TYR A 73 3.88 9.62 -1.76
C TYR A 73 2.83 9.41 -2.86
N PHE A 74 1.64 9.97 -2.72
CA PHE A 74 0.54 9.74 -3.67
C PHE A 74 0.84 10.21 -5.09
N PRO A 75 1.52 11.35 -5.33
CA PRO A 75 1.93 11.73 -6.69
C PRO A 75 2.82 10.68 -7.38
N VAL A 76 3.65 9.96 -6.61
CA VAL A 76 4.53 8.93 -7.17
C VAL A 76 3.71 7.72 -7.63
N PHE A 77 2.79 7.23 -6.80
CA PHE A 77 1.95 6.08 -7.15
C PHE A 77 0.95 6.40 -8.27
N GLU A 78 0.32 7.58 -8.24
CA GLU A 78 -0.55 8.06 -9.31
C GLU A 78 0.21 8.12 -10.65
N LYS A 79 1.46 8.62 -10.63
CA LYS A 79 2.32 8.66 -11.81
C LYS A 79 2.69 7.27 -12.31
N ILE A 80 3.00 6.32 -11.41
CA ILE A 80 3.30 4.93 -11.78
C ILE A 80 2.11 4.34 -12.55
N LEU A 81 0.91 4.38 -11.96
CA LEU A 81 -0.32 3.84 -12.58
C LEU A 81 -0.59 4.51 -13.93
N LYS A 82 -0.41 5.82 -14.03
CA LYS A 82 -0.57 6.57 -15.28
C LYS A 82 0.42 6.16 -16.36
N GLN A 83 1.68 5.90 -15.99
CA GLN A 83 2.76 5.62 -16.95
C GLN A 83 2.63 4.25 -17.61
N HIS A 84 2.28 3.21 -16.85
CA HIS A 84 2.13 1.86 -17.42
C HIS A 84 0.69 1.52 -17.83
N GLY A 85 -0.30 2.37 -17.49
CA GLY A 85 -1.70 2.23 -17.94
C GLY A 85 -2.39 0.96 -17.46
N GLY A 86 -1.91 0.38 -16.36
CA GLY A 86 -2.41 -0.87 -15.79
C GLY A 86 -3.12 -0.63 -14.46
N ASP A 87 -3.79 -1.67 -13.97
CA ASP A 87 -4.59 -1.59 -12.73
C ASP A 87 -3.73 -1.77 -11.47
N PHE A 88 -2.54 -2.34 -11.59
CA PHE A 88 -1.68 -2.72 -10.46
C PHE A 88 -0.28 -2.13 -10.59
N LEU A 89 0.35 -1.86 -9.45
CA LEU A 89 1.61 -1.11 -9.34
C LEU A 89 2.80 -1.79 -10.04
N VAL A 90 2.82 -3.12 -10.10
CA VAL A 90 3.96 -3.88 -10.63
C VAL A 90 3.48 -4.99 -11.56
N GLY A 91 4.07 -5.04 -12.77
CA GLY A 91 3.84 -6.13 -13.72
C GLY A 91 2.38 -6.26 -14.21
N ASN A 92 1.54 -5.24 -13.95
CA ASN A 92 0.09 -5.30 -14.16
C ASN A 92 -0.57 -6.54 -13.52
N LYS A 93 -0.03 -6.98 -12.38
CA LYS A 93 -0.53 -8.10 -11.60
C LYS A 93 -0.65 -7.66 -10.14
N PHE A 94 -1.75 -8.06 -9.50
CA PHE A 94 -1.96 -7.82 -8.09
C PHE A 94 -0.82 -8.39 -7.25
N SER A 95 -0.29 -7.55 -6.36
CA SER A 95 0.85 -7.82 -5.51
C SER A 95 0.59 -7.26 -4.11
N TRP A 96 1.44 -7.61 -3.15
CA TRP A 96 1.27 -7.07 -1.81
C TRP A 96 1.62 -5.57 -1.70
N ALA A 97 2.31 -4.98 -2.68
CA ALA A 97 2.48 -3.54 -2.76
C ALA A 97 1.13 -2.81 -2.95
N ASP A 98 0.21 -3.42 -3.70
CA ASP A 98 -1.14 -2.86 -3.90
C ASP A 98 -1.94 -2.92 -2.60
N ILE A 99 -1.77 -3.98 -1.80
CA ILE A 99 -2.37 -4.14 -0.47
C ILE A 99 -1.83 -3.07 0.48
N GLN A 100 -0.51 -2.89 0.52
CA GLN A 100 0.13 -1.92 1.39
C GLN A 100 -0.26 -0.48 1.04
N LEU A 101 -0.35 -0.16 -0.25
CA LEU A 101 -0.81 1.15 -0.71
C LEU A 101 -2.27 1.39 -0.31
N LEU A 102 -3.14 0.40 -0.45
CA LEU A 102 -4.53 0.50 0.00
C LEU A 102 -4.61 0.79 1.50
N GLU A 103 -3.88 0.06 2.34
CA GLU A 103 -3.83 0.28 3.79
C GLU A 103 -3.38 1.71 4.11
N ALA A 104 -2.29 2.17 3.48
CA ALA A 104 -1.78 3.52 3.68
C ALA A 104 -2.79 4.60 3.26
N ILE A 105 -3.53 4.38 2.18
CA ILE A 105 -4.59 5.29 1.74
C ILE A 105 -5.70 5.37 2.79
N LEU A 106 -6.21 4.21 3.24
CA LEU A 106 -7.29 4.16 4.24
C LEU A 106 -6.88 4.85 5.54
N MET A 107 -5.65 4.62 6.02
CA MET A 107 -5.14 5.30 7.22
C MET A 107 -5.09 6.82 7.08
N VAL A 108 -4.78 7.33 5.89
CA VAL A 108 -4.74 8.79 5.66
C VAL A 108 -6.15 9.35 5.45
N GLU A 109 -7.06 8.60 4.82
CA GLU A 109 -8.47 8.99 4.67
C GLU A 109 -9.20 9.10 6.01
N GLU A 110 -8.86 8.28 7.00
CA GLU A 110 -9.35 8.43 8.39
C GLU A 110 -8.96 9.78 9.02
N ILE A 111 -7.92 10.44 8.51
CA ILE A 111 -7.45 11.75 8.97
C ILE A 111 -8.01 12.88 8.08
N ASP A 112 -7.96 12.72 6.76
CA ASP A 112 -8.48 13.65 5.76
C ASP A 112 -9.19 12.88 4.64
N ALA A 113 -10.51 12.80 4.73
CA ALA A 113 -11.36 12.12 3.75
C ALA A 113 -11.26 12.71 2.32
N SER A 114 -10.71 13.92 2.16
CA SER A 114 -10.50 14.56 0.87
C SER A 114 -9.15 14.23 0.22
N VAL A 115 -8.29 13.44 0.89
CA VAL A 115 -6.87 13.28 0.50
C VAL A 115 -6.67 12.79 -0.93
N LEU A 116 -7.59 11.97 -1.46
CA LEU A 116 -7.53 11.43 -2.81
C LEU A 116 -8.15 12.34 -3.89
N SER A 117 -8.63 13.54 -3.56
CA SER A 117 -9.36 14.39 -4.51
C SER A 117 -8.59 14.64 -5.82
N ASP A 118 -7.26 14.79 -5.71
CA ASP A 118 -6.36 15.05 -6.84
C ASP A 118 -5.71 13.78 -7.42
N PHE A 119 -6.06 12.59 -6.91
CA PHE A 119 -5.45 11.30 -7.26
C PHE A 119 -6.50 10.28 -7.74
N PRO A 120 -7.09 10.48 -8.93
CA PRO A 120 -8.19 9.66 -9.41
C PRO A 120 -7.80 8.19 -9.66
N LEU A 121 -6.56 7.87 -10.05
CA LEU A 121 -6.15 6.48 -10.26
C LEU A 121 -5.99 5.75 -8.91
N LEU A 122 -5.52 6.43 -7.87
CA LEU A 122 -5.49 5.88 -6.52
C LEU A 122 -6.88 5.60 -5.94
N LYS A 123 -7.90 6.39 -6.29
CA LYS A 123 -9.29 6.07 -5.94
C LYS A 123 -9.71 4.72 -6.52
N VAL A 124 -9.31 4.40 -7.75
CA VAL A 124 -9.65 3.13 -8.39
C VAL A 124 -9.03 1.95 -7.63
N VAL A 125 -7.79 2.11 -7.14
CA VAL A 125 -7.09 1.08 -6.33
C VAL A 125 -7.93 0.68 -5.11
N CYS A 126 -8.64 1.62 -4.49
CA CYS A 126 -9.52 1.34 -3.34
C CYS A 126 -10.70 0.40 -3.65
N TYR A 127 -11.11 0.31 -4.93
CA TYR A 127 -12.19 -0.58 -5.38
C TYR A 127 -11.69 -1.90 -6.01
N LEU A 128 -10.37 -2.07 -6.17
CA LEU A 128 -9.80 -3.28 -6.77
C LEU A 128 -9.93 -4.57 -5.95
N PRO A 129 -10.01 -4.59 -4.60
CA PRO A 129 -10.15 -5.84 -3.84
C PRO A 129 -11.34 -6.69 -4.30
N HIS A 130 -12.45 -6.07 -4.69
CA HIS A 130 -13.60 -6.77 -5.26
C HIS A 130 -13.28 -7.45 -6.60
N LYS A 131 -12.61 -6.73 -7.52
CA LYS A 131 -12.23 -7.29 -8.84
C LYS A 131 -11.15 -8.37 -8.74
N ALA A 132 -10.22 -8.23 -7.79
CA ALA A 132 -9.16 -9.19 -7.56
C ALA A 132 -9.71 -10.49 -6.95
N GLN A 133 -10.64 -10.41 -5.99
CA GLN A 133 -11.36 -11.57 -5.45
C GLN A 133 -12.13 -12.31 -6.56
N ASP A 134 -12.82 -11.59 -7.45
CA ASP A 134 -13.54 -12.21 -8.57
C ASP A 134 -12.61 -12.92 -9.57
N LYS A 135 -11.41 -12.39 -9.82
CA LYS A 135 -10.41 -13.06 -10.68
C LYS A 135 -9.76 -14.26 -9.97
N MET A 136 -9.51 -14.15 -8.67
CA MET A 136 -8.87 -15.20 -7.87
C MET A 136 -9.82 -16.38 -7.61
N ASN A 137 -11.13 -16.14 -7.53
CA ASN A 137 -12.16 -17.18 -7.46
C ASN A 137 -12.36 -17.90 -8.81
N ARG A 138 -12.30 -17.17 -9.94
CA ARG A 138 -12.42 -17.78 -11.28
C ARG A 138 -11.26 -18.68 -11.71
N ASN A 139 -10.10 -18.57 -11.08
CA ASN A 139 -8.93 -19.44 -11.35
C ASN A 139 -8.89 -20.68 -10.44
N LYS A 140 -9.96 -20.93 -9.65
CA LYS A 140 -10.10 -22.13 -8.81
C LYS A 140 -11.10 -23.15 -9.35
N ASP A 141 -11.76 -22.84 -10.47
CA ASP A 141 -12.61 -23.73 -11.27
C ASP A 141 -11.87 -24.13 -12.56
#